data_AF-A0A366XR83-F1
#
_entry.id   AF-A0A366XR83-F1
#
_cell.length_a   1.000
_cell.length_b   1.000
_cell.length_c   1.000
_cell.angle_alpha   90.00
_cell.angle_beta   90.00
_cell.angle_gamma   90.00
#
_symmetry.space_group_name_H-M   'P 1'
#
loop_
_entity.id
_entity.type
_entity.pdbx_description
1 polymer ?
#
loop_
_entity_poly.entity_id
_entity_poly.type
_entity_poly.pdbx_seq_one_letter_code
_entity_poly.pdbx_strand_id
1 'polypeptide(L)' 'MSEQTAKRLKIGYHTFITLFAIGVILSSVLGYEEMERATMYIILGIFIGWSSLFQIFKTLRK' A
#
# COMPACT_ATOMS: atom_id res chain seq x y z
N MET A 1 8.56 -23.14 -9.31
CA MET A 1 8.55 -22.22 -8.15
C MET A 1 7.73 -22.88 -7.05
N SER A 2 8.25 -23.05 -5.82
CA SER A 2 7.47 -23.73 -4.77
C SER A 2 6.30 -22.84 -4.31
N GLU A 3 5.20 -23.46 -3.90
CA GLU A 3 3.98 -22.76 -3.46
C GLU A 3 4.26 -21.83 -2.25
N GLN A 4 5.19 -22.22 -1.39
CA GLN A 4 5.68 -21.40 -0.27
C GLN A 4 6.43 -20.15 -0.75
N THR A 5 7.28 -20.28 -1.77
CA THR A 5 8.00 -19.13 -2.37
C THR A 5 7.01 -18.14 -2.98
N ALA A 6 5.96 -18.62 -3.65
CA ALA A 6 4.91 -17.78 -4.23
C ALA A 6 4.13 -17.00 -3.15
N LYS A 7 3.77 -17.65 -2.03
CA LYS A 7 3.11 -16.98 -0.90
C LYS A 7 3.98 -15.88 -0.28
N ARG A 8 5.27 -16.15 -0.04
CA ARG A 8 6.21 -15.16 0.53
C ARG A 8 6.40 -13.95 -0.38
N LEU A 9 6.55 -14.18 -1.69
CA LEU A 9 6.67 -13.11 -2.69
C LEU A 9 5.42 -12.22 -2.71
N LYS A 10 4.24 -12.83 -2.64
CA LYS A 10 2.96 -12.11 -2.61
C LYS A 10 2.81 -11.23 -1.37
N ILE A 11 3.17 -11.76 -0.19
CA ILE A 11 3.17 -10.98 1.06
C ILE A 11 4.15 -9.80 0.94
N GLY A 12 5.38 -10.05 0.50
CA GLY A 12 6.39 -9.00 0.32
C GLY A 12 5.95 -7.89 -0.64
N TYR A 13 5.33 -8.26 -1.76
CA TYR A 13 4.77 -7.31 -2.72
C TYR A 13 3.72 -6.39 -2.09
N HIS A 14 2.74 -6.97 -1.38
CA HIS A 14 1.70 -6.16 -0.74
C HIS A 14 2.24 -5.30 0.42
N THR A 15 3.24 -5.81 1.16
CA THR A 15 3.93 -5.01 2.20
C THR A 15 4.64 -3.82 1.57
N PHE A 16 5.37 -4.02 0.47
CA PHE A 16 6.03 -2.93 -0.25
C PHE A 16 5.03 -1.88 -0.74
N ILE A 17 3.94 -2.31 -1.38
CA ILE A 17 2.88 -1.41 -1.86
C ILE A 17 2.24 -0.62 -0.71
N THR A 18 2.04 -1.27 0.45
CA THR A 18 1.50 -0.61 1.65
C THR A 18 2.45 0.46 2.18
N LEU A 19 3.75 0.16 2.29
CA LEU A 19 4.76 1.13 2.71
C LEU A 19 4.87 2.30 1.73
N PHE A 20 4.81 2.01 0.43
CA PHE A 20 4.80 3.03 -0.62
C PHE A 20 3.59 3.97 -0.48
N ALA A 21 2.40 3.42 -0.29
CA ALA A 21 1.18 4.19 -0.07
C ALA A 21 1.28 5.09 1.18
N ILE A 22 1.83 4.58 2.29
CA ILE A 22 2.07 5.37 3.50
C ILE A 22 3.04 6.52 3.21
N GLY A 23 4.12 6.27 2.46
CA GLY A 23 5.08 7.29 2.06
C GLY A 23 4.44 8.42 1.24
N VAL A 24 3.56 8.08 0.30
CA VAL A 24 2.81 9.05 -0.51
C VAL A 24 1.85 9.88 0.34
N ILE A 25 1.16 9.25 1.30
CA ILE A 25 0.27 9.97 2.22
C ILE A 25 1.07 10.94 3.08
N LEU A 26 2.18 10.50 3.67
CA LEU A 26 3.03 11.33 4.53
C LEU A 26 3.66 12.50 3.75
N SER A 27 4.17 12.26 2.54
CA SER A 27 4.75 13.33 1.72
C SER A 27 3.70 14.37 1.31
N SER A 28 2.48 13.91 1.04
CA SER A 28 1.36 14.78 0.67
C SER A 28 0.89 15.63 1.85
N VAL A 29 0.88 15.10 3.07
CA VAL A 29 0.53 15.84 4.29
C VAL A 29 1.61 16.87 4.65
N LEU A 30 2.89 16.54 4.45
CA LEU A 30 4.02 17.45 4.75
C LEU A 30 4.22 18.55 3.69
N GLY A 31 3.84 18.31 2.44
CA GLY A 31 3.95 19.26 1.31
C GLY A 31 2.71 20.15 1.13
N TYR A 32 2.18 20.71 2.22
CA TYR A 32 0.85 21.35 2.36
C TYR A 32 0.55 22.53 1.39
N GLU A 33 1.51 22.97 0.58
CA GLU A 33 1.35 24.12 -0.32
C GLU A 33 0.46 23.82 -1.55
N GLU A 34 0.29 22.54 -1.93
CA GLU A 34 -0.55 22.14 -3.08
C GLU A 34 -1.66 21.16 -2.67
N MET A 35 -2.72 21.68 -2.02
CA MET A 35 -3.83 20.89 -1.45
C MET A 35 -4.58 20.00 -2.47
N GLU A 36 -4.81 20.46 -3.71
CA GLU A 36 -5.53 19.66 -4.72
C GLU A 36 -4.76 18.39 -5.09
N ARG A 37 -3.45 18.53 -5.35
CA ARG A 37 -2.58 17.40 -5.73
C ARG A 37 -2.36 16.45 -4.55
N ALA A 38 -2.15 17.01 -3.35
CA ALA A 38 -2.00 16.26 -2.12
C ALA A 38 -3.25 15.39 -1.82
N THR A 39 -4.44 15.94 -2.01
CA THR A 39 -5.71 15.21 -1.77
C THR A 39 -5.85 14.02 -2.72
N MET A 40 -5.56 14.19 -4.02
CA MET A 40 -5.57 13.09 -4.98
C MET A 40 -4.60 11.97 -4.59
N TYR A 41 -3.37 12.30 -4.19
CA TYR A 41 -2.36 11.32 -3.81
C TYR A 41 -2.69 10.58 -2.50
N ILE A 42 -3.30 11.27 -1.54
CA ILE A 42 -3.80 10.65 -0.31
C ILE A 42 -4.90 9.62 -0.63
N ILE A 43 -5.87 10.00 -1.45
CA ILE A 43 -6.95 9.09 -1.87
C ILE A 43 -6.36 7.87 -2.60
N LEU A 44 -5.43 8.09 -3.53
CA LEU A 44 -4.77 7.01 -4.26
C LEU A 44 -4.00 6.07 -3.31
N GLY A 45 -3.24 6.64 -2.37
CA GLY A 45 -2.51 5.90 -1.35
C GLY A 45 -3.44 5.05 -0.49
N ILE A 46 -4.58 5.59 -0.05
CA ILE A 46 -5.57 4.86 0.75
C ILE A 46 -6.15 3.68 -0.04
N PHE A 47 -6.59 3.89 -1.29
CA PHE A 47 -7.15 2.80 -2.12
C PHE A 47 -6.13 1.68 -2.37
N ILE A 48 -4.90 2.05 -2.73
CA ILE A 48 -3.82 1.10 -3.01
C ILE A 48 -3.41 0.35 -1.73
N GLY A 49 -3.24 1.07 -0.63
CA GLY A 49 -2.87 0.51 0.67
C GLY A 49 -3.95 -0.43 1.21
N TRP A 50 -5.22 -0.04 1.12
CA TRP A 50 -6.35 -0.87 1.57
C TRP A 50 -6.47 -2.18 0.80
N SER A 51 -6.33 -2.14 -0.53
CA SER A 51 -6.33 -3.33 -1.39
C SER A 51 -5.20 -4.30 -1.02
N SER A 52 -4.00 -3.78 -0.75
CA SER A 52 -2.86 -4.60 -0.32
C SER A 52 -3.04 -5.18 1.08
N LEU A 53 -3.49 -4.38 2.05
CA LEU A 53 -3.83 -4.86 3.40
C LEU A 53 -4.85 -5.98 3.34
N PHE A 54 -5.93 -5.82 2.57
CA PHE A 54 -6.95 -6.84 2.39
C PHE A 54 -6.37 -8.16 1.85
N GLN A 55 -5.48 -8.11 0.85
CA GLN A 55 -4.83 -9.30 0.31
C GLN A 55 -3.87 -9.96 1.30
N ILE A 56 -3.15 -9.18 2.13
CA ILE A 56 -2.31 -9.72 3.20
C ILE A 56 -3.17 -10.45 4.23
N PHE A 57 -4.22 -9.81 4.76
CA PHE A 57 -5.12 -10.43 5.73
C PHE A 57 -5.77 -11.71 5.18
N LYS A 58 -6.21 -11.70 3.92
CA LYS A 58 -6.77 -12.88 3.25
C LYS A 58 -5.73 -14.01 3.10
N THR A 59 -4.47 -13.68 2.88
CA THR A 59 -3.39 -14.66 2.73
C THR A 59 -2.93 -15.23 4.07
N LEU A 60 -2.94 -14.43 5.14
CA LEU A 60 -2.57 -14.86 6.50
C LEU A 60 -3.68 -15.67 7.19
N ARG A 61 -4.95 -15.40 6.88
CA ARG A 61 -6.09 -16.13 7.44
C ARG A 61 -6.30 -17.53 6.80
N LYS A 62 -5.57 -17.86 5.74
CA LYS A 62 -5.74 -19.08 4.94
C LYS A 62 -4.51 -19.98 5.04
#